data_AF-A0A2M7YRA1-F1
#
_entry.id   AF-A0A2M7YRA1-F1
#
_cell.length_a   1.000
_cell.length_b   1.000
_cell.length_c   1.000
_cell.angle_alpha   90.00
_cell.angle_beta   90.00
_cell.angle_gamma   90.00
#
_symmetry.space_group_name_H-M   'P 1'
#
loop_
_entity.id
_entity.type
_entity.pdbx_description
1 polymer ?
#
loop_
_entity_poly.entity_id
_entity_poly.type
_entity_poly.pdbx_seq_one_letter_code
_entity_poly.pdbx_strand_id
1 'polypeptide(L)'
;MQCLGCQREFGESDRIATMSGSIMGDEVTDTYFLCPDCGVYTVAQWWDDFTGEETLKVSGPVSREDGDTQVQVIRGCDQPWNKKCRCDAHRDHFNDQLD
;
A
#
# COMPACT_ATOMS: atom_id res chain seq x y z
N MET A 1 -2.41 -9.70 -10.00
CA MET A 1 -3.04 -8.37 -10.16
C MET A 1 -2.61 -7.74 -11.47
N GLN A 2 -3.34 -6.76 -12.00
CA GLN A 2 -3.03 -6.11 -13.27
C GLN A 2 -2.87 -4.59 -13.10
N CYS A 3 -2.06 -3.99 -13.97
CA CYS A 3 -1.91 -2.55 -14.06
C CYS A 3 -3.23 -1.91 -14.53
N LEU A 4 -3.72 -0.91 -13.81
CA LEU A 4 -4.96 -0.21 -14.19
C LEU A 4 -4.76 0.77 -15.36
N GLY A 5 -3.51 1.06 -15.75
CA GLY A 5 -3.19 1.92 -16.89
C GLY A 5 -3.07 1.16 -18.22
N CYS A 6 -2.39 0.02 -18.24
CA CYS A 6 -2.11 -0.74 -19.47
C CYS A 6 -2.56 -2.22 -19.45
N GLN A 7 -3.22 -2.66 -18.38
CA GLN A 7 -3.70 -4.03 -18.17
C GLN A 7 -2.63 -5.14 -18.16
N ARG A 8 -1.34 -4.78 -18.18
CA ARG A 8 -0.25 -5.74 -17.98
C ARG A 8 -0.37 -6.41 -16.60
N GLU A 9 -0.09 -7.71 -16.54
CA GLU A 9 -0.01 -8.44 -15.27
C GLU A 9 1.23 -8.06 -14.47
N PHE A 10 1.06 -7.86 -13.16
CA PHE A 10 2.16 -7.61 -12.23
C PHE A 10 2.77 -8.93 -11.74
N GLY A 11 4.10 -9.01 -11.78
CA GLY A 11 4.89 -10.03 -11.10
C GLY A 11 5.36 -9.59 -9.71
N GLU A 12 6.08 -10.47 -9.02
CA GLU A 12 6.61 -10.19 -7.68
C GLU A 12 7.59 -9.00 -7.66
N SER A 13 8.38 -8.83 -8.73
CA SER A 13 9.35 -7.74 -8.85
C SER A 13 8.71 -6.36 -9.09
N ASP A 14 7.44 -6.32 -9.52
CA ASP A 14 6.72 -5.07 -9.74
C ASP A 14 6.15 -4.49 -8.43
N ARG A 15 6.17 -5.29 -7.34
CA ARG A 15 5.83 -4.85 -5.99
C ARG A 15 6.97 -4.02 -5.40
N ILE A 16 6.74 -2.72 -5.23
CA ILE A 16 7.77 -1.77 -4.80
C ILE A 16 7.79 -1.59 -3.28
N ALA A 17 6.62 -1.52 -2.65
CA ALA A 17 6.50 -1.26 -1.23
C ALA A 17 5.20 -1.85 -0.69
N THR A 18 5.20 -2.14 0.61
CA THR A 18 4.01 -2.54 1.35
C THR A 18 4.07 -1.87 2.71
N MET A 19 2.91 -1.49 3.26
CA MET A 19 2.80 -0.98 4.61
C MET A 19 1.52 -1.50 5.25
N SER A 20 1.65 -1.99 6.48
CA SER A 20 0.56 -2.55 7.27
C SER A 20 0.32 -1.68 8.50
N GLY A 21 -0.93 -1.41 8.80
CA GLY A 21 -1.39 -0.64 9.94
C GLY A 21 -2.56 -1.32 10.61
N SER A 22 -2.93 -0.82 11.79
CA SER A 22 -4.18 -1.21 12.43
C SER A 22 -5.02 0.03 12.70
N ILE A 23 -6.24 0.02 12.17
CA ILE A 23 -7.20 1.12 12.23
C ILE A 23 -8.48 0.57 12.84
N MET A 24 -8.89 1.10 14.00
CA MET A 24 -10.11 0.68 14.72
C MET A 24 -10.18 -0.84 15.02
N GLY A 25 -9.02 -1.50 15.16
CA GLY A 25 -8.93 -2.95 15.42
C GLY A 25 -8.78 -3.81 14.17
N ASP A 26 -9.03 -3.26 12.99
CA ASP A 26 -8.85 -3.95 11.71
C ASP A 26 -7.41 -3.82 11.21
N GLU A 27 -6.92 -4.82 10.48
CA GLU A 27 -5.61 -4.76 9.84
C GLU A 27 -5.76 -4.23 8.42
N VAL A 28 -5.04 -3.17 8.12
CA VAL A 28 -5.03 -2.52 6.82
C VAL A 28 -3.65 -2.68 6.23
N THR A 29 -3.54 -3.34 5.08
CA THR A 29 -2.27 -3.47 4.35
C THR A 29 -2.40 -2.80 3.00
N ASP A 30 -1.56 -1.81 2.73
CA ASP A 30 -1.40 -1.21 1.42
C ASP A 30 -0.18 -1.81 0.72
N THR A 31 -0.30 -2.14 -0.56
CA THR A 31 0.83 -2.57 -1.40
C THR A 31 0.84 -1.81 -2.71
N TYR A 32 2.01 -1.27 -3.03
CA TYR A 32 2.27 -0.43 -4.19
C TYR A 32 2.97 -1.24 -5.28
N PHE A 33 2.37 -1.26 -6.47
CA PHE A 33 2.90 -1.92 -7.67
C PHE A 33 3.22 -0.87 -8.73
N LEU A 34 4.47 -0.82 -9.21
CA LEU A 34 4.87 0.08 -10.30
C LEU A 34 4.88 -0.69 -11.61
N CYS A 35 4.17 -0.19 -12.62
CA CYS A 35 4.22 -0.78 -13.94
C CYS A 35 5.46 -0.30 -14.72
N PRO A 36 6.35 -1.20 -15.20
CA PRO A 36 7.53 -0.79 -15.96
C PRO A 36 7.21 -0.27 -17.37
N ASP A 37 6.07 -0.65 -17.98
CA ASP A 37 5.71 -0.20 -19.35
C ASP A 37 5.11 1.20 -19.38
N CYS A 38 4.10 1.45 -18.54
CA CYS A 38 3.40 2.74 -18.53
C CYS A 38 3.82 3.67 -17.40
N GLY A 39 4.65 3.20 -16.46
CA GLY A 39 5.25 4.02 -15.41
C GLY A 39 4.29 4.49 -14.33
N VAL A 40 3.06 3.97 -14.27
CA VAL A 40 2.05 4.33 -13.24
C VAL A 40 2.02 3.29 -12.12
N TYR A 41 1.54 3.73 -10.96
CA TYR A 41 1.30 2.87 -9.81
C TYR A 41 -0.12 2.31 -9.80
N THR A 42 -0.25 1.07 -9.36
CA THR A 42 -1.49 0.47 -8.86
C THR A 42 -1.30 0.18 -7.38
N VAL A 43 -2.26 0.59 -6.55
CA VAL A 43 -2.25 0.34 -5.11
C VAL A 43 -3.32 -0.68 -4.80
N ALA A 44 -2.97 -1.76 -4.11
CA ALA A 44 -3.94 -2.66 -3.51
C ALA A 44 -3.95 -2.47 -2.02
N GLN A 45 -5.15 -2.31 -1.49
CA GLN A 45 -5.43 -2.18 -0.07
C GLN A 45 -6.23 -3.41 0.35
N TRP A 46 -5.66 -4.19 1.25
CA TRP A 46 -6.34 -5.27 1.95
C TRP A 46 -6.82 -4.73 3.29
N TRP A 47 -8.10 -4.94 3.57
CA TRP A 47 -8.70 -4.75 4.88
C TRP A 47 -9.09 -6.12 5.41
N ASP A 48 -8.38 -6.58 6.43
CA ASP A 48 -8.75 -7.77 7.19
C ASP A 48 -9.59 -7.29 8.38
N ASP A 49 -10.90 -7.41 8.23
CA ASP A 49 -11.85 -7.08 9.30
C ASP A 49 -11.74 -8.14 10.40
N PHE A 50 -11.69 -7.70 11.65
CA PHE A 50 -11.59 -8.59 12.81
C PHE A 50 -12.71 -9.67 12.85
N THR A 51 -13.85 -9.41 12.22
CA THR A 51 -14.99 -10.35 12.13
C THR A 51 -14.88 -11.38 10.99
N GLY A 52 -13.84 -11.29 10.15
CA GLY A 52 -13.41 -12.36 9.23
C GLY A 52 -13.67 -12.14 7.74
N GLU A 53 -14.09 -10.93 7.32
CA GLU A 53 -14.22 -10.60 5.90
C GLU A 53 -12.98 -9.81 5.42
N GLU A 54 -12.17 -10.44 4.55
CA GLU A 54 -11.07 -9.76 3.87
C GLU A 54 -11.62 -9.01 2.65
N THR A 55 -11.49 -7.68 2.66
CA THR A 55 -11.84 -6.84 1.52
C THR A 55 -10.59 -6.38 0.78
N LEU A 56 -10.57 -6.61 -0.53
CA LEU A 56 -9.52 -6.08 -1.41
C LEU A 56 -10.05 -4.89 -2.22
N LYS A 57 -9.44 -3.72 -2.02
CA LYS A 57 -9.69 -2.53 -2.82
C LYS A 57 -8.45 -2.22 -3.67
N VAL A 58 -8.62 -2.21 -4.99
CA VAL A 58 -7.56 -1.84 -5.93
C VAL A 58 -7.83 -0.43 -6.45
N SER A 59 -6.83 0.45 -6.35
CA SER A 59 -6.89 1.85 -6.74
C SER A 59 -5.77 2.21 -7.72
N GLY A 60 -6.07 3.09 -8.68
CA GLY A 60 -5.14 3.56 -9.70
C GLY A 60 -5.88 3.96 -10.98
N PRO A 61 -5.16 4.41 -12.02
CA PRO A 61 -3.70 4.61 -12.04
C PRO A 61 -3.26 5.80 -11.18
N VAL A 62 -2.28 5.58 -10.30
CA VAL A 62 -1.63 6.63 -9.52
C VAL A 62 -0.40 7.11 -10.29
N SER A 63 -0.18 8.43 -10.33
CA SER A 63 0.98 8.98 -11.02
C SER A 63 2.28 8.46 -10.40
N ARG A 64 3.36 8.45 -11.19
CA ARG A 64 4.67 8.03 -10.68
C ARG A 64 5.13 8.89 -9.51
N GLU A 65 4.94 10.20 -9.60
CA GLU A 65 5.37 11.16 -8.58
C GLU A 65 4.63 10.96 -7.26
N ASP A 66 3.30 10.80 -7.31
CA ASP A 66 2.48 10.54 -6.13
C ASP A 66 2.84 9.18 -5.50
N GLY A 67 3.01 8.14 -6.34
CA GLY A 67 3.38 6.81 -5.87
C GLY A 67 4.79 6.76 -5.28
N ASP A 68 5.77 7.41 -5.91
CA ASP A 68 7.14 7.52 -5.41
C ASP A 68 7.15 8.25 -4.06
N THR A 69 6.34 9.30 -3.89
CA THR A 69 6.22 10.03 -2.61
C THR A 69 5.75 9.09 -1.49
N GLN A 70 4.70 8.32 -1.72
CA GLN A 70 4.21 7.34 -0.74
C GLN A 70 5.23 6.23 -0.46
N VAL A 71 5.90 5.72 -1.50
CA VAL A 71 6.97 4.73 -1.34
C VAL A 71 8.12 5.26 -0.47
N GLN A 72 8.47 6.54 -0.59
CA GLN A 72 9.50 7.15 0.27
C GLN A 72 9.07 7.22 1.72
N VAL A 73 7.80 7.56 2.00
CA VAL A 73 7.24 7.51 3.37
C VAL A 73 7.37 6.10 3.92
N ILE A 74 6.94 5.08 3.17
CA ILE A 74 7.01 3.67 3.59
C ILE A 74 8.45 3.24 3.90
N ARG A 75 9.41 3.65 3.08
CA ARG A 75 10.85 3.38 3.29
C ARG A 75 11.43 4.06 4.52
N GLY A 76 10.74 5.05 5.10
CA GLY A 76 11.09 5.66 6.37
C GLY A 76 10.85 4.75 7.59
N CYS A 77 10.23 3.57 7.41
CA CYS A 77 10.09 2.57 8.45
C CYS A 77 10.97 1.35 8.17
N ASP A 78 11.68 0.86 9.19
CA ASP A 78 12.45 -0.39 9.10
C ASP A 78 11.58 -1.64 9.10
N GLN A 79 10.34 -1.53 9.57
CA GLN A 79 9.39 -2.63 9.71
C GLN A 79 7.99 -2.23 9.20
N PRO A 80 7.84 -1.91 7.91
CA PRO A 80 6.58 -1.43 7.36
C PRO A 80 5.46 -2.49 7.38
N TRP A 81 5.79 -3.78 7.53
CA TRP A 81 4.82 -4.86 7.74
C TRP A 81 4.31 -4.98 9.19
N ASN A 82 4.86 -4.20 10.13
CA ASN A 82 4.45 -4.28 11.53
C ASN A 82 3.22 -3.39 11.77
N LYS A 83 2.02 -4.00 11.75
CA LYS A 83 0.73 -3.32 11.98
C LYS A 83 0.61 -2.55 13.31
N LYS A 84 1.45 -2.86 14.29
CA LYS A 84 1.51 -2.17 15.60
C LYS A 84 2.54 -1.04 15.63
N CYS A 85 3.27 -0.80 14.54
CA CYS A 85 4.22 0.29 14.47
C CYS A 85 3.51 1.64 14.44
N ARG A 86 4.07 2.63 15.15
CA ARG A 86 3.55 4.00 15.27
C ARG A 86 4.64 5.04 15.00
N CYS A 87 5.65 4.67 14.22
CA CYS A 87 6.67 5.63 13.80
C CYS A 87 6.07 6.71 12.90
N ASP A 88 6.81 7.81 12.70
CA ASP A 88 6.33 8.94 11.89
C ASP A 88 5.93 8.52 10.48
N ALA A 89 6.63 7.56 9.85
CA ALA A 89 6.25 7.01 8.56
C ALA A 89 4.87 6.33 8.54
N HIS A 90 4.55 5.54 9.57
CA HIS A 90 3.23 4.90 9.69
C HIS A 90 2.14 5.94 9.96
N ARG A 91 2.43 6.91 10.83
CA ARG A 91 1.49 7.98 11.17
C ARG A 91 1.19 8.87 9.96
N ASP A 92 2.21 9.21 9.18
CA ASP A 92 2.07 10.00 7.94
C ASP A 92 1.28 9.22 6.88
N HIS A 93 1.64 7.96 6.63
CA HIS A 93 0.97 7.10 5.65
C HIS A 93 -0.52 6.89 5.96
N PHE A 94 -0.85 6.59 7.22
CA PHE A 94 -2.23 6.34 7.67
C PHE A 94 -2.94 7.59 8.23
N ASN A 95 -2.40 8.78 7.99
CA ASN A 95 -3.00 10.07 8.41
C ASN A 95 -3.42 10.11 9.90
N ASP A 96 -2.55 9.61 10.79
CA ASP A 96 -2.78 9.53 12.25
C ASP A 96 -4.05 8.73 12.67
N GLN A 97 -4.55 7.83 11.82
CA GLN A 97 -5.72 7.00 12.12
C GLN A 97 -5.40 5.66 12.80
N LEU A 98 -4.13 5.44 13.15
CA LEU A 98 -3.67 4.20 13.77
C LEU A 98 -4.09 4.11 15.25
N ASP A 99 -4.43 2.90 15.70
CA ASP A 99 -4.85 2.60 17.09
C ASP A 99 -3.77 2.86 18.15
#